data_AF-A0A3D9ZBI6-F1
#
_entry.id   AF-A0A3D9ZBI6-F1
#
_cell.length_a   1.000
_cell.length_b   1.000
_cell.length_c   1.000
_cell.angle_alpha   90.00
_cell.angle_beta   90.00
_cell.angle_gamma   90.00
#
_symmetry.space_group_name_H-M   'P 1'
#
loop_
_entity.id
_entity.type
_entity.pdbx_description
1 polymer ?
#
loop_
_entity_poly.entity_id
_entity_poly.type
_entity_poly.pdbx_seq_one_letter_code
_entity_poly.pdbx_strand_id
1 'polypeptide(L)'
;MANGIAPDTLPGRHRPSRRQWLGLAVVTAGVAAAAVGVPPLITPHHDPPPAAAPVVPPAASTPVVSPSIARFVPITVEAEDPRNTLSGGAAATECATCRGGARVRYLCIDCRVTVRTTVPVAGRRTVTIVYESDGYRTLKVSVNGAPARTWQVKGADWTTPHSFRFTADLPAGPLRLTLFNDESPAPDVDQVVVS
;
A
#
# COMPACT_ATOMS: atom_id res chain seq x y z
N MET A 1 62.31 30.38 6.80
CA MET A 1 61.99 31.44 5.82
C MET A 1 60.54 31.20 5.43
N ALA A 2 59.57 31.67 6.21
CA ALA A 2 59.04 33.04 6.27
C ALA A 2 58.12 33.38 5.08
N ASN A 3 56.88 33.71 5.45
CA ASN A 3 55.87 34.53 4.76
C ASN A 3 54.90 33.77 3.83
N GLY A 4 53.58 33.93 3.92
CA GLY A 4 52.76 34.81 4.74
C GLY A 4 51.32 34.88 4.20
N ILE A 5 50.37 34.88 5.13
CA ILE A 5 49.16 35.74 5.22
C ILE A 5 48.20 35.82 4.00
N ALA A 6 46.96 35.41 4.26
CA ALA A 6 45.75 35.62 3.44
C ALA A 6 45.35 37.09 3.28
N PRO A 7 44.39 37.40 2.39
CA PRO A 7 43.16 37.95 2.94
C PRO A 7 41.87 37.40 2.33
N ASP A 8 40.85 37.47 3.18
CA ASP A 8 39.42 37.26 2.94
C ASP A 8 38.88 37.94 1.68
N THR A 9 37.97 37.26 0.98
CA THR A 9 37.01 37.92 0.10
C THR A 9 35.68 37.15 0.09
N LEU A 10 34.71 37.63 0.87
CA LEU A 10 33.27 37.48 0.59
C LEU A 10 32.83 38.78 -0.11
N PRO A 11 31.98 38.74 -1.15
CA PRO A 11 30.54 38.76 -0.86
C PRO A 11 29.66 38.06 -1.91
N GLY A 12 28.55 37.48 -1.44
CA GLY A 12 27.51 36.94 -2.32
C GLY A 12 26.17 36.82 -1.61
N ARG A 13 25.49 37.96 -1.42
CA ARG A 13 24.10 38.02 -0.93
C ARG A 13 23.17 37.36 -1.96
N HIS A 14 22.58 36.22 -1.63
CA HIS A 14 21.33 35.80 -2.27
C HIS A 14 20.17 35.86 -1.27
N ARG A 15 19.35 36.90 -1.45
CA ARG A 15 18.04 37.08 -0.82
C ARG A 15 17.05 36.01 -1.34
N PRO A 16 16.07 35.60 -0.52
CA PRO A 16 15.10 34.58 -0.87
C PRO A 16 14.00 35.16 -1.78
N SER A 17 13.77 34.52 -2.92
CA SER A 17 12.62 34.83 -3.79
C SER A 17 11.42 33.98 -3.38
N ARG A 18 10.60 34.52 -2.47
CA ARG A 18 9.19 34.14 -2.33
C ARG A 18 8.50 34.39 -3.67
N ARG A 19 7.93 33.35 -4.30
CA ARG A 19 6.93 33.50 -5.35
C ARG A 19 5.66 32.79 -4.91
N GLN A 20 4.77 33.58 -4.31
CA GLN A 20 3.36 33.24 -4.16
C GLN A 20 2.74 33.15 -5.56
N TRP A 21 2.15 32.01 -5.86
CA TRP A 21 1.28 31.86 -7.04
C TRP A 21 -0.15 32.08 -6.57
N LEU A 22 -0.66 33.28 -6.83
CA LEU A 22 -2.09 33.59 -6.75
C LEU A 22 -2.73 33.25 -8.10
N GLY A 23 -3.83 32.50 -8.03
CA GLY A 23 -5.03 32.71 -8.85
C GLY A 23 -5.06 32.09 -10.25
N LEU A 24 -6.02 31.18 -10.47
CA LEU A 24 -7.22 31.52 -11.23
C LEU A 24 -8.31 30.46 -10.95
N ALA A 25 -9.36 30.86 -10.24
CA ALA A 25 -10.60 30.09 -10.15
C ALA A 25 -11.48 30.47 -11.34
N VAL A 26 -11.82 29.52 -12.20
CA VAL A 26 -12.77 29.70 -13.29
C VAL A 26 -14.16 29.34 -12.76
N VAL A 27 -15.03 30.34 -12.65
CA VAL A 27 -16.45 30.19 -12.35
C VAL A 27 -17.20 30.08 -13.67
N THR A 28 -17.71 28.90 -14.01
CA THR A 28 -18.64 28.72 -15.14
C THR A 28 -20.07 28.89 -14.64
N ALA A 29 -20.73 29.97 -15.06
CA ALA A 29 -22.16 30.18 -14.91
C ALA A 29 -22.93 29.37 -15.96
N GLY A 30 -23.74 28.41 -15.52
CA GLY A 30 -24.70 27.68 -16.35
C GLY A 30 -26.10 28.27 -16.19
N VAL A 31 -26.68 28.70 -17.31
CA VAL A 31 -27.97 29.39 -17.44
C VAL A 31 -29.14 28.47 -17.09
N ALA A 32 -30.06 28.97 -16.26
CA ALA A 32 -31.33 28.32 -15.93
C ALA A 32 -32.36 28.52 -17.05
N ALA A 33 -32.96 27.44 -17.54
CA ALA A 33 -34.13 27.48 -18.41
C ALA A 33 -35.40 27.24 -17.56
N ALA A 34 -36.24 28.26 -17.45
CA ALA A 34 -37.55 28.19 -16.82
C ALA A 34 -38.57 27.68 -17.85
N ALA A 35 -39.24 26.56 -17.54
CA ALA A 35 -40.41 26.10 -18.27
C ALA A 35 -41.64 26.31 -17.38
N VAL A 36 -42.54 27.19 -17.83
CA VAL A 36 -43.87 27.42 -17.24
C VAL A 36 -44.81 26.36 -17.80
N GLY A 37 -45.29 25.45 -16.96
CA GLY A 37 -46.28 24.44 -17.30
C GLY A 37 -47.57 24.66 -16.49
N VAL A 38 -48.68 24.86 -17.19
CA VAL A 38 -50.04 25.07 -16.67
C VAL A 38 -50.57 23.79 -16.01
N PRO A 39 -51.29 23.84 -14.87
CA PRO A 39 -51.86 22.65 -14.24
C PRO A 39 -53.14 22.17 -14.95
N PRO A 40 -53.31 20.86 -15.26
CA PRO A 40 -54.59 20.32 -15.70
C PRO A 40 -55.55 20.04 -14.52
N LEU A 41 -56.84 20.19 -14.82
CA LEU A 41 -57.98 19.94 -13.94
C LEU A 41 -57.97 18.53 -13.33
N ILE A 42 -58.27 18.46 -12.03
CA ILE A 42 -58.56 17.22 -11.30
C ILE A 42 -59.98 16.77 -11.64
N THR A 43 -60.11 15.66 -12.36
CA THR A 43 -61.37 14.90 -12.46
C THR A 43 -61.37 13.76 -11.43
N PRO A 44 -62.42 13.59 -10.60
CA PRO A 44 -62.50 12.42 -9.71
C PRO A 44 -62.81 11.17 -10.55
N HIS A 45 -61.84 10.27 -10.68
CA HIS A 45 -62.07 8.92 -11.21
C HIS A 45 -62.53 8.02 -10.06
N HIS A 46 -63.72 7.45 -10.23
CA HIS A 46 -64.27 6.41 -9.36
C HIS A 46 -63.64 5.08 -9.80
N ASP A 47 -62.70 4.57 -9.00
CA ASP A 47 -62.00 3.30 -9.29
C ASP A 47 -62.90 2.12 -8.86
N PRO A 48 -63.27 1.18 -9.74
CA PRO A 48 -64.00 -0.01 -9.34
C PRO A 48 -63.12 -0.92 -8.46
N PRO A 49 -63.72 -1.69 -7.53
CA PRO A 49 -62.97 -2.55 -6.62
C PRO A 49 -62.17 -3.61 -7.40
N PRO A 50 -60.92 -3.90 -7.00
CA PRO A 50 -60.09 -4.87 -7.70
C PRO A 50 -60.74 -6.26 -7.59
N ALA A 51 -60.93 -6.90 -8.74
CA ALA A 51 -61.28 -8.31 -8.83
C ALA A 51 -60.18 -9.13 -8.14
N ALA A 52 -60.59 -10.12 -7.33
CA ALA A 52 -59.71 -10.99 -6.58
C ALA A 52 -58.63 -11.61 -7.48
N ALA A 53 -57.36 -11.40 -7.12
CA ALA A 53 -56.21 -11.99 -7.80
C ALA A 53 -56.20 -13.52 -7.64
N PRO A 54 -55.79 -14.28 -8.68
CA PRO A 54 -55.63 -15.73 -8.57
C PRO A 54 -54.47 -16.08 -7.63
N VAL A 55 -54.70 -17.05 -6.74
CA VAL A 55 -53.67 -17.60 -5.84
C VAL A 55 -52.63 -18.34 -6.67
N VAL A 56 -51.42 -17.76 -6.79
CA VAL A 56 -50.26 -18.41 -7.41
C VAL A 56 -49.69 -19.42 -6.41
N PRO A 57 -49.49 -20.70 -6.77
CA PRO A 57 -48.86 -21.67 -5.88
C PRO A 57 -47.41 -21.30 -5.59
N PRO A 58 -46.87 -21.62 -4.39
CA PRO A 58 -45.51 -21.25 -4.03
C PRO A 58 -44.51 -21.92 -4.98
N ALA A 59 -43.68 -21.09 -5.61
CA ALA A 59 -42.54 -21.57 -6.39
C ALA A 59 -41.64 -22.44 -5.51
N ALA A 60 -41.31 -23.63 -6.00
CA ALA A 60 -40.41 -24.55 -5.33
C ALA A 60 -39.08 -23.84 -5.00
N SER A 61 -38.71 -23.85 -3.72
CA SER A 61 -37.48 -23.26 -3.22
C SER A 61 -36.27 -23.97 -3.84
N THR A 62 -35.55 -23.27 -4.73
CA THR A 62 -34.19 -23.71 -5.12
C THR A 62 -33.30 -23.72 -3.88
N PRO A 63 -32.45 -24.73 -3.68
CA PRO A 63 -31.48 -24.70 -2.58
C PRO A 63 -30.52 -23.53 -2.79
N VAL A 64 -30.55 -22.57 -1.87
CA VAL A 64 -29.52 -21.52 -1.77
C VAL A 64 -28.22 -22.21 -1.39
N VAL A 65 -27.28 -22.30 -2.32
CA VAL A 65 -25.94 -22.79 -2.04
C VAL A 65 -25.26 -21.77 -1.13
N SER A 66 -25.12 -22.10 0.16
CA SER A 66 -24.29 -21.34 1.09
C SER A 66 -22.87 -21.23 0.52
N PRO A 67 -22.28 -20.03 0.41
CA PRO A 67 -20.92 -19.91 -0.09
C PRO A 67 -19.96 -20.62 0.88
N SER A 68 -19.26 -21.63 0.36
CA SER A 68 -18.09 -22.18 1.05
C SER A 68 -17.07 -21.05 1.20
N ILE A 69 -16.63 -20.76 2.43
CA ILE A 69 -15.57 -19.79 2.67
C ILE A 69 -14.29 -20.37 2.03
N ALA A 70 -13.92 -19.84 0.86
CA ALA A 70 -12.68 -20.22 0.21
C ALA A 70 -11.51 -19.90 1.15
N ARG A 71 -10.77 -20.92 1.56
CA ARG A 71 -9.57 -20.76 2.39
C ARG A 71 -8.49 -20.02 1.59
N PHE A 72 -7.80 -19.11 2.24
CA PHE A 72 -6.64 -18.48 1.65
C PHE A 72 -5.43 -19.39 1.78
N VAL A 73 -4.75 -19.60 0.65
CA VAL A 73 -3.48 -20.32 0.63
C VAL A 73 -2.37 -19.30 0.89
N PRO A 74 -1.49 -19.54 1.89
CA PRO A 74 -0.38 -18.64 2.14
C PRO A 74 0.49 -18.42 0.89
N ILE A 75 0.91 -17.18 0.71
CA ILE A 75 1.78 -16.76 -0.38
C ILE A 75 3.13 -16.42 0.22
N THR A 76 4.19 -17.04 -0.29
CA THR A 76 5.55 -16.72 0.10
C THR A 76 6.30 -16.14 -1.09
N VAL A 77 7.03 -15.06 -0.86
CA VAL A 77 7.83 -14.37 -1.86
C VAL A 77 9.21 -14.10 -1.28
N GLU A 78 10.25 -14.63 -1.91
CA GLU A 78 11.64 -14.31 -1.56
C GLU A 78 11.91 -12.84 -1.87
N ALA A 79 12.68 -12.15 -1.04
CA ALA A 79 12.98 -10.73 -1.22
C ALA A 79 13.81 -10.49 -2.50
N GLU A 80 14.66 -11.44 -2.86
CA GLU A 80 15.49 -11.44 -4.06
C GLU A 80 14.79 -11.92 -5.33
N ASP A 81 13.49 -12.26 -5.30
CA ASP A 81 12.75 -12.64 -6.52
C ASP A 81 12.98 -11.57 -7.60
N PRO A 82 13.38 -11.94 -8.84
CA PRO A 82 13.67 -10.98 -9.91
C PRO A 82 12.48 -10.11 -10.33
N ARG A 83 11.26 -10.42 -9.89
CA ARG A 83 10.04 -9.59 -10.07
C ARG A 83 9.94 -8.46 -9.03
N ASN A 84 10.72 -8.52 -7.95
CA ASN A 84 10.82 -7.46 -6.98
C ASN A 84 11.70 -6.31 -7.52
N THR A 85 11.67 -5.17 -6.85
CA THR A 85 12.56 -4.05 -7.18
C THR A 85 13.45 -3.74 -6.00
N LEU A 86 14.75 -3.77 -6.25
CA LEU A 86 15.78 -3.34 -5.32
C LEU A 86 16.29 -1.98 -5.82
N SER A 87 16.50 -1.02 -4.92
CA SER A 87 16.97 0.31 -5.30
C SER A 87 17.86 0.95 -4.24
N GLY A 88 18.56 2.02 -4.63
CA GLY A 88 19.46 2.79 -3.76
C GLY A 88 20.79 2.10 -3.42
N GLY A 89 21.00 0.86 -3.86
CA GLY A 89 22.16 0.03 -3.50
C GLY A 89 21.79 -1.25 -2.75
N ALA A 90 20.51 -1.46 -2.43
CA ALA A 90 20.02 -2.77 -1.98
C ALA A 90 20.34 -3.84 -3.04
N ALA A 91 20.82 -5.00 -2.60
CA ALA A 91 21.26 -6.05 -3.51
C ALA A 91 20.92 -7.44 -2.96
N ALA A 92 20.61 -8.36 -3.88
CA ALA A 92 20.54 -9.78 -3.56
C ALA A 92 21.93 -10.29 -3.20
N THR A 93 22.04 -11.14 -2.20
CA THR A 93 23.29 -11.77 -1.78
C THR A 93 23.00 -13.18 -1.31
N GLU A 94 23.94 -14.10 -1.55
CA GLU A 94 23.87 -15.47 -1.06
C GLU A 94 23.69 -15.50 0.46
N CYS A 95 22.88 -16.45 0.91
CA CYS A 95 22.56 -16.66 2.31
C CYS A 95 22.19 -18.13 2.53
N ALA A 96 23.13 -18.91 3.07
CA ALA A 96 22.94 -20.35 3.29
C ALA A 96 21.84 -20.67 4.33
N THR A 97 21.51 -19.71 5.19
CA THR A 97 20.53 -19.82 6.27
C THR A 97 19.13 -19.35 5.85
N CYS A 98 19.06 -18.62 4.73
CA CYS A 98 17.83 -18.06 4.19
C CYS A 98 17.10 -19.07 3.32
N ARG A 99 15.79 -18.86 3.19
CA ARG A 99 15.02 -19.65 2.24
C ARG A 99 15.47 -19.30 0.82
N GLY A 100 15.50 -20.28 -0.08
CA GLY A 100 15.95 -20.04 -1.46
C GLY A 100 17.46 -19.79 -1.61
N GLY A 101 18.22 -19.67 -0.52
CA GLY A 101 19.67 -19.52 -0.53
C GLY A 101 20.15 -18.08 -0.73
N ALA A 102 19.28 -17.09 -0.64
CA ALA A 102 19.62 -15.68 -0.79
C ALA A 102 18.75 -14.77 0.08
N ARG A 103 19.15 -13.50 0.17
CA ARG A 103 18.43 -12.42 0.85
C ARG A 103 18.75 -11.09 0.19
N VAL A 104 17.98 -10.05 0.49
CA VAL A 104 18.32 -8.67 0.14
C VAL A 104 19.06 -7.99 1.28
N ARG A 105 20.27 -7.52 0.98
CA ARG A 105 21.17 -6.80 1.88
C ARG A 105 21.28 -5.33 1.49
N TYR A 106 21.99 -4.58 2.33
CA TYR A 106 22.35 -3.17 2.09
C TYR A 106 21.13 -2.25 1.99
N LEU A 107 20.11 -2.47 2.85
CA LEU A 107 19.01 -1.52 3.03
C LEU A 107 19.50 -0.29 3.81
N CYS A 108 20.33 0.55 3.18
CA CYS A 108 20.71 1.88 3.64
C CYS A 108 19.52 2.86 3.74
N ILE A 109 19.78 4.09 4.20
CA ILE A 109 18.78 5.17 4.37
C ILE A 109 17.93 5.40 3.11
N ASP A 110 18.53 5.44 1.93
CA ASP A 110 17.82 5.66 0.65
C ASP A 110 17.58 4.36 -0.14
N CYS A 111 17.91 3.23 0.46
CA CYS A 111 17.77 1.91 -0.13
C CYS A 111 16.46 1.26 0.27
N ARG A 112 15.93 0.42 -0.62
CA ARG A 112 14.66 -0.29 -0.37
C ARG A 112 14.51 -1.52 -1.24
N VAL A 113 13.73 -2.47 -0.74
CA VAL A 113 13.17 -3.57 -1.52
C VAL A 113 11.66 -3.42 -1.61
N THR A 114 11.12 -3.51 -2.81
CA THR A 114 9.68 -3.58 -3.06
C THR A 114 9.33 -5.00 -3.51
N VAL A 115 8.73 -5.75 -2.59
CA VAL A 115 8.22 -7.11 -2.82
C VAL A 115 6.88 -7.04 -3.53
N ARG A 116 6.71 -7.82 -4.60
CA ARG A 116 5.49 -7.83 -5.42
C ARG A 116 4.84 -9.21 -5.44
N THR A 117 3.52 -9.22 -5.29
CA THR A 117 2.71 -10.44 -5.46
C THR A 117 1.27 -10.10 -5.82
N THR A 118 0.41 -11.11 -5.92
CA THR A 118 -1.03 -10.96 -6.16
C THR A 118 -1.81 -11.64 -5.05
N VAL A 119 -2.72 -10.90 -4.41
CA VAL A 119 -3.62 -11.41 -3.39
C VAL A 119 -4.90 -11.92 -4.08
N PRO A 120 -5.24 -13.22 -4.01
CA PRO A 120 -6.37 -13.77 -4.76
C PRO A 120 -7.73 -13.28 -4.26
N VAL A 121 -7.85 -13.01 -2.96
CA VAL A 121 -9.10 -12.59 -2.32
C VAL A 121 -8.81 -11.51 -1.28
N ALA A 122 -9.57 -10.42 -1.33
CA ALA A 122 -9.44 -9.32 -0.39
C ALA A 122 -9.72 -9.80 1.05
N GLY A 123 -9.12 -9.14 2.04
CA GLY A 123 -9.43 -9.37 3.44
C GLY A 123 -8.28 -9.05 4.38
N ARG A 124 -8.53 -9.20 5.67
CA ARG A 124 -7.51 -9.08 6.71
C ARG A 124 -6.54 -10.25 6.62
N ARG A 125 -5.26 -9.95 6.40
CA ARG A 125 -4.17 -10.93 6.30
C ARG A 125 -3.14 -10.70 7.37
N THR A 126 -2.47 -11.76 7.76
CA THR A 126 -1.20 -11.69 8.48
C THR A 126 -0.08 -11.60 7.47
N VAL A 127 0.80 -10.62 7.62
CA VAL A 127 2.03 -10.46 6.87
C VAL A 127 3.18 -10.77 7.82
N THR A 128 4.02 -11.73 7.45
CA THR A 128 5.22 -12.10 8.18
C THR A 128 6.43 -11.70 7.35
N ILE A 129 7.36 -10.98 7.96
CA ILE A 129 8.65 -10.64 7.36
C ILE A 129 9.71 -11.50 8.03
N VAL A 130 10.48 -12.24 7.24
CA VAL A 130 11.66 -12.99 7.71
C VAL A 130 12.90 -12.18 7.35
N TYR A 131 13.82 -12.06 8.30
CA TYR A 131 14.96 -11.17 8.21
C TYR A 131 16.15 -11.70 9.04
N GLU A 132 17.33 -11.16 8.79
CA GLU A 132 18.53 -11.36 9.60
C GLU A 132 19.09 -9.99 10.01
N SER A 133 19.60 -9.90 11.23
CA SER A 133 20.08 -8.63 11.79
C SER A 133 21.07 -8.90 12.92
N ASP A 134 22.18 -8.19 12.92
CA ASP A 134 23.00 -8.07 14.12
C ASP A 134 22.46 -6.94 15.01
N GLY A 135 21.94 -7.34 16.16
CA GLY A 135 21.34 -6.43 17.14
C GLY A 135 20.00 -5.84 16.71
N TYR A 136 19.67 -4.68 17.29
CA TYR A 136 18.42 -3.97 17.01
C TYR A 136 18.52 -3.15 15.72
N ARG A 137 17.50 -3.27 14.88
CA ARG A 137 17.30 -2.41 13.71
C ARG A 137 15.85 -1.98 13.58
N THR A 138 15.63 -0.94 12.80
CA THR A 138 14.29 -0.46 12.48
C THR A 138 13.95 -0.87 11.05
N LEU A 139 12.74 -1.36 10.86
CA LEU A 139 12.18 -1.65 9.54
C LEU A 139 10.85 -0.92 9.39
N LYS A 140 10.71 -0.17 8.30
CA LYS A 140 9.47 0.47 7.87
C LYS A 140 8.88 -0.34 6.72
N VAL A 141 7.56 -0.58 6.78
CA VAL A 141 6.82 -1.29 5.71
C VAL A 141 5.66 -0.42 5.24
N SER A 142 5.66 -0.11 3.94
CA SER A 142 4.54 0.52 3.24
C SER A 142 3.78 -0.53 2.43
N VAL A 143 2.46 -0.57 2.61
CA VAL A 143 1.55 -1.45 1.86
C VAL A 143 0.88 -0.63 0.76
N ASN A 144 1.10 -1.00 -0.50
CA ASN A 144 0.53 -0.33 -1.67
C ASN A 144 0.78 1.20 -1.74
N GLY A 145 1.85 1.70 -1.11
CA GLY A 145 2.17 3.13 -1.07
C GLY A 145 1.46 3.90 0.06
N ALA A 146 0.72 3.23 0.93
CA ALA A 146 0.18 3.83 2.15
C ALA A 146 1.31 4.30 3.10
N PRO A 147 1.02 5.21 4.06
CA PRO A 147 1.98 5.60 5.08
C PRO A 147 2.64 4.39 5.74
N ALA A 148 3.97 4.41 5.81
CA ALA A 148 4.72 3.30 6.33
C ALA A 148 4.47 3.12 7.83
N ARG A 149 4.36 1.86 8.24
CA ARG A 149 4.38 1.48 9.66
C ARG A 149 5.81 1.12 10.04
N THR A 150 6.17 1.37 11.30
CA THR A 150 7.52 1.17 11.80
C THR A 150 7.56 0.03 12.81
N TRP A 151 8.57 -0.83 12.70
CA TRP A 151 8.85 -1.88 13.66
C TRP A 151 10.31 -1.81 14.09
N GLN A 152 10.53 -1.85 15.40
CA GLN A 152 11.83 -2.18 15.94
C GLN A 152 11.95 -3.70 16.00
N VAL A 153 13.01 -4.22 15.39
CA VAL A 153 13.27 -5.66 15.29
C VAL A 153 14.63 -5.97 15.89
N LYS A 154 14.82 -7.21 16.33
CA LYS A 154 16.07 -7.67 16.94
C LYS A 154 16.46 -9.00 16.33
N GLY A 155 17.68 -9.08 15.83
CA GLY A 155 18.31 -10.37 15.52
C GLY A 155 19.54 -10.63 16.39
N ALA A 156 20.04 -11.85 16.30
CA ALA A 156 21.26 -12.27 16.98
C ALA A 156 22.52 -11.91 16.15
N ASP A 157 22.50 -12.21 14.85
CA ASP A 157 23.61 -12.06 13.92
C ASP A 157 23.13 -12.06 12.45
N TRP A 158 24.07 -12.09 11.50
CA TRP A 158 23.80 -12.09 10.05
C TRP A 158 23.58 -13.48 9.44
N THR A 159 23.35 -14.50 10.27
CA THR A 159 23.21 -15.92 9.88
C THR A 159 22.08 -16.64 10.63
N THR A 160 21.32 -15.92 11.46
CA THR A 160 20.22 -16.48 12.24
C THR A 160 18.91 -15.83 11.80
N PRO A 161 18.06 -16.52 11.03
CA PRO A 161 16.77 -15.98 10.61
C PRO A 161 15.85 -15.69 11.80
N HIS A 162 15.26 -14.50 11.78
CA HIS A 162 14.22 -14.06 12.69
C HIS A 162 12.99 -13.60 11.90
N SER A 163 11.86 -13.40 12.58
CA SER A 163 10.67 -12.86 11.94
C SER A 163 9.85 -11.97 12.85
N PHE A 164 9.06 -11.10 12.24
CA PHE A 164 7.96 -10.42 12.91
C PHE A 164 6.72 -10.47 12.02
N ARG A 165 5.55 -10.28 12.63
CA ARG A 165 4.27 -10.32 11.93
C ARG A 165 3.39 -9.13 12.27
N PHE A 166 2.58 -8.72 11.32
CA PHE A 166 1.53 -7.73 11.51
C PHE A 166 0.29 -8.08 10.69
N THR A 167 -0.86 -7.54 11.08
CA THR A 167 -2.08 -7.65 10.29
C THR A 167 -2.29 -6.41 9.44
N ALA A 168 -2.84 -6.61 8.24
CA ALA A 168 -3.26 -5.56 7.33
C ALA A 168 -4.48 -6.01 6.52
N ASP A 169 -5.35 -5.06 6.20
CA ASP A 169 -6.47 -5.31 5.27
C ASP A 169 -5.94 -5.16 3.84
N LEU A 170 -5.85 -6.29 3.11
CA LEU A 170 -5.27 -6.33 1.77
C LEU A 170 -6.38 -6.43 0.71
N PRO A 171 -6.36 -5.61 -0.34
CA PRO A 171 -7.27 -5.76 -1.47
C PRO A 171 -6.93 -7.02 -2.27
N ALA A 172 -7.89 -7.54 -3.03
CA ALA A 172 -7.60 -8.54 -4.07
C ALA A 172 -6.81 -7.86 -5.21
N GLY A 173 -5.97 -8.63 -5.89
CA GLY A 173 -5.14 -8.15 -7.00
C GLY A 173 -3.71 -7.81 -6.58
N PRO A 174 -3.01 -6.95 -7.35
CA PRO A 174 -1.61 -6.65 -7.13
C PRO A 174 -1.32 -6.06 -5.74
N LEU A 175 -0.30 -6.60 -5.09
CA LEU A 175 0.22 -6.15 -3.81
C LEU A 175 1.67 -5.70 -3.96
N ARG A 176 1.98 -4.53 -3.41
CA ARG A 176 3.34 -4.01 -3.25
C ARG A 176 3.63 -3.81 -1.77
N LEU A 177 4.67 -4.45 -1.27
CA LEU A 177 5.20 -4.23 0.07
C LEU A 177 6.57 -3.59 -0.09
N THR A 178 6.72 -2.33 0.31
CA THR A 178 8.02 -1.64 0.27
C THR A 178 8.62 -1.65 1.66
N LEU A 179 9.78 -2.29 1.81
CA LEU A 179 10.53 -2.43 3.04
C LEU A 179 11.78 -1.56 2.96
N PHE A 180 11.96 -0.69 3.95
CA PHE A 180 13.01 0.33 3.98
C PHE A 180 13.22 0.86 5.39
N ASN A 181 14.19 1.75 5.57
CA ASN A 181 14.25 2.65 6.72
C ASN A 181 15.03 3.89 6.33
N ASP A 182 14.42 5.07 6.43
CA ASP A 182 14.94 6.38 6.02
C ASP A 182 15.70 7.12 7.15
N GLU A 183 15.97 6.45 8.26
CA GLU A 183 16.70 7.02 9.41
C GLU A 183 18.02 6.29 9.69
N SER A 184 18.10 4.99 9.38
CA SER A 184 19.27 4.15 9.61
C SER A 184 19.20 2.87 8.77
N PRO A 185 20.30 2.12 8.61
CA PRO A 185 20.23 0.86 7.88
C PRO A 185 19.21 -0.14 8.48
N ALA A 186 18.38 -0.71 7.60
CA ALA A 186 17.38 -1.72 7.94
C ALA A 186 18.02 -3.13 8.07
N PRO A 187 17.32 -4.12 8.66
CA PRO A 187 17.77 -5.53 8.64
C PRO A 187 17.87 -6.07 7.20
N ASP A 188 18.61 -7.16 7.01
CA ASP A 188 18.63 -7.90 5.74
C ASP A 188 17.33 -8.71 5.64
N VAL A 189 16.66 -8.70 4.48
CA VAL A 189 15.33 -9.31 4.30
C VAL A 189 15.44 -10.60 3.49
N ASP A 190 14.98 -11.71 4.05
CA ASP A 190 14.92 -13.03 3.40
C ASP A 190 13.65 -13.15 2.56
N GLN A 191 12.48 -13.07 3.20
CA GLN A 191 11.20 -13.34 2.52
C GLN A 191 10.02 -12.66 3.20
N VAL A 192 8.91 -12.62 2.46
CA VAL A 192 7.61 -12.19 2.94
C VAL A 192 6.59 -13.30 2.78
N VAL A 193 5.82 -13.57 3.84
CA VAL A 193 4.69 -14.49 3.83
C VAL A 193 3.40 -13.73 4.08
N VAL A 194 2.37 -13.97 3.27
CA VAL A 194 1.00 -13.48 3.47
C VAL A 194 0.12 -14.68 3.76
N SER A 195 -0.71 -14.65 4.81
CA SER A 195 -1.65 -15.71 5.19
C SER A 195 -2.99 -15.16 5.67
#